data_AF-A0A212JTD6-F1
#
_entry.id   AF-A0A212JTD6-F1
#
_cell.length_a   1.000
_cell.length_b   1.000
_cell.length_c   1.000
_cell.angle_alpha   90.00
_cell.angle_beta   90.00
_cell.angle_gamma   90.00
#
_symmetry.space_group_name_H-M   'P 1'
#
loop_
_entity.id
_entity.type
_entity.pdbx_description
1 polymer ?
#
loop_
_entity_poly.entity_id
_entity_poly.type
_entity_poly.pdbx_seq_one_letter_code
_entity_poly.pdbx_strand_id
1 'polypeptide(L)'
;MRVEDYQSNLNLASWIGGWESVNGNPDVYIFRGYDGRYYLLAYAYDKESERGSFSCYGIDSGEDGSYVYIGMKRYRMEPEHSPYGLFIAGWGSYMKC
;
A
#
# COMPACT_ATOMS: atom_id res chain seq x y z
N MET A 1 15.34 -15.74 13.33
CA MET A 1 14.56 -15.22 12.20
C MET A 1 13.96 -16.43 11.50
N ARG A 2 12.63 -16.59 11.50
CA ARG A 2 11.99 -17.81 10.97
C ARG A 2 11.85 -17.70 9.45
N VAL A 3 11.84 -18.84 8.78
CA VAL A 3 11.72 -18.94 7.31
C VAL A 3 10.39 -18.35 6.81
N GLU A 4 9.37 -18.31 7.66
CA GLU A 4 8.05 -17.74 7.33
C GLU A 4 8.07 -16.20 7.19
N ASP A 5 8.84 -15.48 8.01
CA ASP A 5 9.01 -14.03 7.90
C ASP A 5 9.57 -13.62 6.52
N TYR A 6 10.37 -14.48 5.89
CA TYR A 6 10.97 -14.20 4.58
C TYR A 6 9.93 -14.22 3.45
N GLN A 7 8.94 -15.11 3.49
CA GLN A 7 7.95 -15.29 2.42
C GLN A 7 6.95 -14.12 2.37
N SER A 8 6.48 -13.63 3.52
CA SER A 8 5.60 -12.46 3.60
C SER A 8 6.34 -11.16 3.21
N ASN A 9 7.61 -11.03 3.60
CA ASN A 9 8.46 -9.90 3.20
C ASN A 9 8.80 -9.89 1.69
N LEU A 10 8.91 -11.06 1.05
CA LEU A 10 9.16 -11.16 -0.40
C LEU A 10 8.02 -10.56 -1.24
N ASN A 11 6.76 -10.74 -0.81
CA ASN A 11 5.62 -10.13 -1.49
C ASN A 11 5.61 -8.60 -1.34
N LEU A 12 5.89 -8.08 -0.14
CA LEU A 12 5.95 -6.63 0.09
C LEU A 12 7.09 -5.95 -0.65
N ALA A 13 8.25 -6.63 -0.78
CA ALA A 13 9.36 -6.13 -1.58
C ALA A 13 8.97 -5.88 -3.05
N SER A 14 8.11 -6.75 -3.62
CA SER A 14 7.62 -6.59 -4.99
C SER A 14 6.69 -5.36 -5.17
N TRP A 15 6.08 -4.91 -4.08
CA TRP A 15 5.18 -3.76 -4.08
C TRP A 15 5.87 -2.42 -3.85
N ILE A 16 7.17 -2.39 -3.54
CA ILE A 16 7.92 -1.13 -3.45
C ILE A 16 7.78 -0.35 -4.77
N GLY A 17 7.51 0.96 -4.66
CA GLY A 17 7.35 1.87 -5.78
C GLY A 17 6.05 2.69 -5.72
N GLY A 18 5.81 3.44 -6.79
CA GLY A 18 4.62 4.24 -6.99
C GLY A 18 3.48 3.44 -7.63
N TRP A 19 2.26 3.76 -7.21
CA TRP A 19 1.03 3.10 -7.62
C TRP A 19 -0.06 4.15 -7.81
N GLU A 20 -0.61 4.21 -9.01
CA GLU A 20 -1.68 5.12 -9.39
C GLU A 20 -3.05 4.47 -9.12
N SER A 21 -3.97 5.22 -8.51
CA SER A 21 -5.32 4.73 -8.24
C SER A 21 -6.17 4.70 -9.50
N VAL A 22 -6.92 3.60 -9.71
CA VAL A 22 -7.80 3.45 -10.87
C VAL A 22 -9.11 4.24 -10.73
N ASN A 23 -9.59 4.47 -9.50
CA ASN A 23 -10.93 4.98 -9.22
C ASN A 23 -10.94 6.32 -8.45
N GLY A 24 -9.83 7.06 -8.48
CA GLY A 24 -9.72 8.38 -7.85
C GLY A 24 -9.55 8.33 -6.33
N ASN A 25 -9.19 7.18 -5.76
CA ASN A 25 -8.61 7.12 -4.42
C ASN A 25 -7.20 7.73 -4.44
N PRO A 26 -6.59 7.98 -3.26
CA PRO A 26 -5.24 8.52 -3.20
C PRO A 26 -4.25 7.62 -3.96
N ASP A 27 -3.34 8.23 -4.73
CA ASP A 27 -2.17 7.54 -5.26
C ASP A 27 -1.26 7.15 -4.10
N VAL A 28 -0.52 6.05 -4.24
CA VAL A 28 0.28 5.53 -3.14
C VAL A 28 1.72 5.25 -3.54
N TYR A 29 2.63 5.44 -2.59
CA TYR A 29 4.02 5.04 -2.69
C TYR A 29 4.34 4.09 -1.53
N ILE A 30 4.78 2.88 -1.86
CA ILE A 30 5.15 1.86 -0.88
C ILE A 30 6.67 1.83 -0.77
N PHE A 31 7.18 1.91 0.46
CA PHE A 31 8.62 1.93 0.71
C PHE A 31 8.98 1.17 2.00
N ARG A 32 10.27 0.81 2.10
CA ARG A 32 10.83 0.23 3.32
C ARG A 32 11.61 1.30 4.08
N GLY A 33 11.22 1.56 5.32
CA GLY A 33 11.90 2.50 6.20
C GLY A 33 13.23 1.96 6.72
N TYR A 34 14.03 2.83 7.35
CA TYR A 34 15.32 2.46 7.94
C TYR A 34 15.20 1.49 9.12
N ASP A 35 14.04 1.44 9.76
CA ASP A 35 13.71 0.46 10.79
C ASP A 35 13.35 -0.93 10.23
N GLY A 36 13.45 -1.08 8.91
CA GLY A 36 13.18 -2.33 8.20
C GLY A 36 11.69 -2.61 7.96
N ARG A 37 10.78 -1.75 8.46
CA ARG A 37 9.32 -1.87 8.28
C ARG A 37 8.87 -1.27 6.95
N TYR A 38 7.72 -1.72 6.47
CA TYR A 38 7.11 -1.20 5.25
C TYR A 38 6.06 -0.14 5.59
N TYR A 39 5.96 0.85 4.72
CA TYR A 39 5.07 1.99 4.86
C TYR A 39 4.37 2.28 3.55
N LEU A 40 3.13 2.78 3.66
CA LEU A 40 2.33 3.29 2.56
C LEU A 40 2.19 4.80 2.74
N LEU A 41 2.73 5.58 1.80
CA LEU A 41 2.50 7.02 1.70
C LEU A 41 1.39 7.25 0.69
N ALA A 42 0.25 7.76 1.13
CA ALA A 42 -0.88 8.14 0.29
C ALA A 42 -0.84 9.63 -0.02
N TYR A 43 -1.09 9.98 -1.28
CA TYR A 43 -1.25 11.34 -1.77
C TYR A 43 -2.65 11.54 -2.32
N ALA A 44 -3.38 12.52 -1.77
CA ALA A 44 -4.70 12.90 -2.25
C ALA A 44 -4.70 14.36 -2.68
N TYR A 45 -5.21 14.64 -3.87
CA TYR A 45 -5.41 16.01 -4.36
C TYR A 45 -6.88 16.39 -4.28
N ASP A 46 -7.19 17.39 -3.47
CA ASP A 46 -8.51 17.99 -3.42
C ASP A 46 -8.60 19.09 -4.48
N LYS A 47 -9.51 18.88 -5.44
CA LYS A 47 -9.74 19.82 -6.55
C LYS A 47 -10.46 21.08 -6.12
N GLU A 48 -11.29 21.04 -5.06
CA GLU A 48 -12.04 22.22 -4.62
C GLU A 48 -11.13 23.22 -3.91
N SER A 49 -10.21 22.72 -3.08
CA SER A 49 -9.24 23.56 -2.37
C SER A 49 -7.92 23.75 -3.09
N GLU A 50 -7.72 23.07 -4.23
CA GLU A 50 -6.46 23.01 -5.01
C GLU A 50 -5.24 22.64 -4.16
N ARG A 51 -5.44 21.72 -3.21
CA ARG A 51 -4.41 21.33 -2.24
C ARG A 51 -4.17 19.83 -2.27
N GLY A 52 -2.88 19.49 -2.21
CA GLY A 52 -2.42 18.14 -1.95
C GLY A 52 -2.33 17.87 -0.46
N SER A 53 -2.60 16.63 -0.06
CA SER A 53 -2.36 16.14 1.29
C SER A 53 -1.65 14.79 1.26
N PHE A 54 -0.79 14.58 2.24
CA PHE A 54 -0.07 13.32 2.43
C PHE A 54 -0.51 12.66 3.72
N SER A 55 -0.64 11.35 3.70
CA SER A 55 -0.82 10.52 4.89
C SER A 55 0.09 9.31 4.82
N CYS A 56 0.76 8.99 5.92
CA CYS A 56 1.68 7.86 5.99
C CYS A 56 1.16 6.81 6.97
N TYR A 57 1.13 5.57 6.51
CA TYR A 57 0.57 4.44 7.24
C TYR A 57 1.61 3.32 7.33
N GLY A 58 1.64 2.63 8.47
CA GLY A 58 2.40 1.40 8.61
C GLY A 58 1.73 0.26 7.85
N ILE A 59 2.54 -0.58 7.21
CA ILE A 59 2.11 -1.86 6.66
C ILE A 59 2.56 -2.96 7.62
N ASP A 60 1.62 -3.81 7.99
CA ASP A 60 1.85 -5.00 8.79
C ASP A 60 1.72 -6.24 7.91
N SER A 61 2.65 -7.17 8.04
CA SER A 61 2.64 -8.44 7.31
C SER A 61 2.59 -9.59 8.32
N GLY A 62 1.50 -10.35 8.24
CA GLY A 62 1.27 -11.54 9.05
C GLY A 62 1.14 -12.80 8.20
N GLU A 63 0.82 -13.91 8.87
CA GLU A 63 0.54 -15.20 8.21
C GLU A 63 -0.69 -15.14 7.29
N ASP A 64 -1.64 -14.26 7.58
CA ASP A 64 -2.91 -14.11 6.86
C ASP A 64 -2.88 -13.04 5.75
N GLY A 65 -1.74 -12.35 5.58
CA GLY A 65 -1.49 -11.42 4.49
C GLY A 65 -0.88 -10.09 4.92
N SER A 66 -0.89 -9.13 3.99
CA SER A 66 -0.39 -7.77 4.20
C SER A 66 -1.54 -6.81 4.43
N TYR A 67 -1.41 -5.91 5.39
CA TYR A 67 -2.46 -4.97 5.78
C TYR A 67 -1.92 -3.57 6.01
N VAL A 68 -2.69 -2.56 5.63
CA VAL A 68 -2.45 -1.15 5.99
C VAL A 68 -3.43 -0.71 7.06
N TYR A 69 -2.94 0.01 8.08
CA TYR A 69 -3.76 0.58 9.15
C TYR A 69 -4.05 2.05 8.89
N ILE A 70 -5.33 2.38 8.73
CA ILE A 70 -5.80 3.73 8.47
C ILE A 70 -6.77 4.09 9.60
N GLY A 71 -6.30 4.91 10.54
CA GLY A 71 -6.99 5.15 11.80
C GLY A 71 -7.12 3.84 12.60
N MET A 72 -8.36 3.44 12.90
CA MET A 72 -8.67 2.19 13.62
C MET A 72 -9.04 1.03 12.69
N LYS A 73 -9.00 1.23 11.37
CA LYS A 73 -9.39 0.21 10.38
C LYS A 73 -8.17 -0.43 9.75
N ARG A 74 -8.25 -1.75 9.54
CA ARG A 74 -7.27 -2.54 8.79
C ARG A 74 -7.80 -2.83 7.41
N TYR A 75 -6.97 -2.62 6.39
CA TYR A 75 -7.31 -2.87 4.99
C TYR A 75 -6.32 -3.86 4.39
N ARG A 76 -6.85 -4.96 3.85
CA ARG A 76 -6.02 -6.00 3.23
C ARG A 76 -5.43 -5.51 1.92
N MET A 77 -4.19 -5.88 1.67
CA MET A 77 -3.46 -5.62 0.44
C MET A 77 -3.19 -6.95 -0.25
N GLU A 78 -3.51 -7.03 -1.55
CA GLU A 78 -3.44 -8.26 -2.32
C GLU A 78 -2.87 -7.99 -3.73
N PRO A 79 -2.14 -8.96 -4.32
CA PRO A 79 -1.75 -8.84 -5.71
C PRO A 79 -3.00 -8.92 -6.60
N GLU A 80 -3.01 -8.14 -7.67
CA GLU A 80 -4.11 -8.12 -8.64
C GLU A 80 -3.63 -8.53 -10.04
N HIS A 81 -4.54 -9.07 -10.85
CA HIS A 81 -4.23 -9.46 -12.22
C HIS A 81 -4.11 -8.23 -13.15
N SER A 82 -3.35 -8.41 -14.22
CA SER A 82 -3.22 -7.43 -15.32
C SER A 82 -4.60 -6.97 -15.82
N PRO A 83 -4.80 -5.67 -16.11
CA PRO A 83 -3.79 -4.60 -16.23
C PRO A 83 -3.34 -3.97 -14.90
N TYR A 84 -3.89 -4.41 -13.76
CA TYR A 84 -3.55 -3.92 -12.43
C TYR A 84 -2.39 -4.73 -11.83
N GLY A 85 -1.99 -4.37 -10.62
CA GLY A 85 -0.98 -5.14 -9.89
C GLY A 85 -1.14 -5.16 -8.37
N LEU A 86 -1.95 -4.27 -7.81
CA LEU A 86 -2.20 -4.17 -6.38
C LEU A 86 -3.67 -3.80 -6.13
N PHE A 87 -4.31 -4.55 -5.24
CA PHE A 87 -5.63 -4.24 -4.71
C PHE A 87 -5.51 -3.89 -3.22
N ILE A 88 -6.12 -2.78 -2.80
CA ILE A 88 -6.24 -2.41 -1.40
C ILE A 88 -7.73 -2.43 -1.05
N ALA A 89 -8.14 -3.31 -0.14
CA ALA A 89 -9.53 -3.41 0.28
C ALA A 89 -10.08 -2.03 0.70
N GLY A 90 -11.27 -1.67 0.23
CA GLY A 90 -11.88 -0.37 0.52
C GLY A 90 -11.36 0.81 -0.32
N TRP A 91 -10.19 0.71 -0.94
CA TRP A 91 -9.63 1.74 -1.85
C TRP A 91 -9.67 1.28 -3.32
N GLY A 92 -9.56 -0.01 -3.60
CA GLY A 92 -9.69 -0.58 -4.93
C GLY A 92 -8.36 -0.92 -5.59
N SER A 93 -8.39 -0.96 -6.92
CA SER A 93 -7.28 -1.41 -7.78
C SER A 93 -6.29 -0.29 -8.07
N TYR A 94 -5.02 -0.68 -8.20
CA TYR A 94 -3.89 0.20 -8.47
C TYR A 94 -3.03 -0.33 -9.61
N MET A 95 -2.53 0.59 -10.41
CA MET A 95 -1.57 0.33 -11.49
C MET A 95 -0.18 0.76 -11.06
N LYS A 96 0.82 -0.04 -11.41
CA LYS A 96 2.22 0.29 -11.09
C LYS A 96 2.73 1.37 -12.04
N CYS A 97 3.36 2.41 -11.50
CA CYS A 97 4.05 3.45 -12.28
C CYS A 97 5.45 3.01 -12.74
#